data_AF-A0ABD6DZY5-F1
#
_entry.id   AF-A0ABD6DZY5-F1
#
_cell.length_a   1.000
_cell.length_b   1.000
_cell.length_c   1.000
_cell.angle_alpha   90.00
_cell.angle_beta   90.00
_cell.angle_gamma   90.00
#
_symmetry.space_group_name_H-M   'P 1'
#
loop_
_entity.id
_entity.type
_entity.pdbx_description
1 polymer ?
#
loop_
_entity_poly.entity_id
_entity_poly.type
_entity_poly.pdbx_seq_one_letter_code
_entity_poly.pdbx_strand_id
1 'polypeptide(L)' 'MLLDPADCPEHVWASIGVTAVDGTVHRIWDCERCTAWTKEPLDEDRRVPWADADISK' A
#
# COMPACT_ATOMS: atom_id res chain seq x y z
N MET A 1 -18.86 -12.10 -0.25
CA MET A 1 -18.18 -12.40 -1.53
C MET A 1 -17.61 -11.09 -2.01
N LEU A 2 -16.29 -11.01 -2.22
CA LEU A 2 -15.66 -9.81 -2.77
C LEU A 2 -15.98 -9.72 -4.27
N LEU A 3 -16.08 -8.50 -4.81
CA LEU A 3 -16.29 -8.28 -6.24
C LEU A 3 -15.04 -8.69 -7.05
N ASP A 4 -15.25 -8.96 -8.34
CA ASP A 4 -14.15 -8.99 -9.31
C ASP A 4 -13.54 -7.57 -9.43
N PRO A 5 -12.21 -7.43 -9.58
CA PRO A 5 -11.58 -6.14 -9.80
C PRO A 5 -12.19 -5.30 -10.93
N ALA A 6 -12.60 -5.93 -12.03
CA ALA A 6 -13.15 -5.25 -13.20
C ALA A 6 -14.54 -4.63 -12.94
N ASP A 7 -15.26 -5.16 -11.95
CA ASP A 7 -16.62 -4.73 -11.58
C ASP A 7 -16.62 -3.78 -10.37
N CYS A 8 -15.44 -3.38 -9.87
CA CYS A 8 -15.35 -2.51 -8.72
C CYS A 8 -15.78 -1.09 -9.11
N PRO A 9 -16.87 -0.54 -8.53
CA PRO A 9 -17.39 0.76 -8.95
C PRO A 9 -16.40 1.90 -8.67
N GLU A 10 -15.62 1.75 -7.59
CA GLU A 10 -14.51 2.62 -7.23
C GLU A 10 -13.61 1.86 -6.24
N HIS A 11 -12.32 1.78 -6.55
CA HIS A 11 -11.35 1.16 -5.64
C HIS A 11 -11.09 2.04 -4.42
N VAL A 12 -11.19 1.43 -3.24
CA VAL A 12 -10.83 2.03 -1.95
C VAL A 12 -9.67 1.25 -1.39
N TRP A 13 -8.51 1.90 -1.35
CA TRP A 13 -7.25 1.24 -1.04
C TRP A 13 -6.91 1.35 0.45
N ALA A 14 -6.73 0.19 1.08
CA ALA A 14 -6.14 0.07 2.41
C ALA A 14 -4.69 -0.41 2.31
N SER A 15 -3.79 0.23 3.06
CA SER A 15 -2.38 -0.21 3.12
C SER A 15 -2.30 -1.45 3.99
N ILE A 16 -1.83 -2.57 3.43
CA ILE A 16 -1.76 -3.85 4.16
C ILE A 16 -0.33 -4.33 4.44
N GLY A 17 0.69 -3.68 3.88
CA GLY A 17 2.07 -4.06 4.15
C GLY A 17 3.09 -3.38 3.23
N VAL A 18 4.33 -3.87 3.30
CA VAL A 18 5.44 -3.44 2.44
C VAL A 18 6.17 -4.66 1.89
N THR A 19 6.72 -4.54 0.69
CA THR A 19 7.57 -5.56 0.06
C THR A 19 8.76 -4.92 -0.64
N ALA A 20 9.81 -5.70 -0.93
CA ALA A 20 10.92 -5.26 -1.76
C ALA A 20 10.91 -6.03 -3.09
N VAL A 21 10.95 -5.32 -4.21
CA VAL A 21 11.06 -5.88 -5.56
C VAL A 21 12.22 -5.18 -6.25
N ASP A 22 13.20 -5.95 -6.73
CA ASP A 22 14.40 -5.45 -7.40
C ASP A 22 15.14 -4.34 -6.61
N GLY A 23 15.17 -4.48 -5.28
CA GLY A 23 15.82 -3.53 -4.37
C GLY A 23 14.98 -2.29 -4.03
N THR A 24 13.86 -2.05 -4.71
CA THR A 24 12.93 -0.95 -4.41
C THR A 24 11.85 -1.40 -3.43
N VAL A 25 11.68 -0.66 -2.33
CA VAL A 25 10.60 -0.92 -1.37
C VAL A 25 9.30 -0.35 -1.91
N HIS A 26 8.24 -1.15 -1.84
CA HIS A 26 6.89 -0.78 -2.24
C HIS A 26 5.92 -0.97 -1.07
N ARG A 27 4.93 -0.09 -0.96
CA ARG A 27 3.73 -0.31 -0.17
C ARG A 27 2.75 -1.19 -0.94
N ILE A 28 2.12 -2.12 -0.25
CA ILE A 28 1.05 -2.97 -0.80
C ILE A 28 -0.30 -2.38 -0.41
N TRP A 29 -1.17 -2.29 -1.40
CA TRP A 29 -2.53 -1.78 -1.28
C TRP A 29 -3.52 -2.89 -1.63
N ASP A 30 -4.52 -3.08 -0.77
CA ASP A 30 -5.64 -4.01 -0.95
C ASP A 30 -6.94 -3.22 -1.08
N CYS A 31 -7.82 -3.61 -2.00
CA CYS A 31 -9.11 -2.95 -2.15
C CYS A 31 -10.09 -3.49 -1.12
N GLU A 32 -10.68 -2.62 -0.30
CA GLU A 32 -11.65 -3.05 0.72
C GLU A 32 -12.98 -3.61 0.15
N ARG A 33 -13.20 -3.49 -1.17
CA ARG A 33 -14.47 -3.81 -1.83
C ARG A 33 -14.40 -4.96 -2.83
N CYS A 34 -13.21 -5.32 -3.31
CA CYS A 34 -13.01 -6.34 -4.34
C CYS A 34 -11.70 -7.09 -4.08
N THR A 35 -11.35 -8.07 -4.92
CA THR A 35 -10.10 -8.83 -4.78
C THR A 35 -8.88 -8.16 -5.44
N ALA A 36 -8.98 -6.87 -5.75
CA ALA A 36 -7.88 -6.14 -6.38
C ALA A 36 -6.79 -5.82 -5.37
N TRP A 37 -5.55 -5.92 -5.84
CA TRP A 37 -4.35 -5.54 -5.12
C TRP A 37 -3.41 -4.78 -6.06
N THR A 38 -2.65 -3.85 -5.49
CA THR A 38 -1.61 -3.14 -6.22
C THR A 38 -0.42 -2.82 -5.32
N LYS A 39 0.65 -2.31 -5.91
CA LYS A 39 1.85 -1.85 -5.19
C LYS A 39 2.24 -0.46 -5.65
N GLU A 40 2.74 0.34 -4.72
CA GLU A 40 3.24 1.71 -4.96
C GLU A 40 4.68 1.80 -4.43
N PRO A 41 5.66 2.22 -5.24
CA PRO A 41 7.02 2.46 -4.75
C PRO A 41 7.02 3.48 -3.61
N LEU A 42 7.79 3.23 -2.55
CA LEU A 42 7.99 4.24 -1.51
C LEU A 42 8.94 5.32 -2.03
N ASP A 43 8.48 6.57 -1.93
CA ASP A 43 9.26 7.76 -2.27
C ASP A 43 10.40 7.94 -1.27
N GLU A 44 11.64 7.82 -1.74
CA GLU A 44 12.84 7.97 -0.92
C GLU A 44 12.98 9.39 -0.36
N ASP A 45 12.47 10.40 -1.07
CA ASP A 45 12.52 11.80 -0.63
C ASP A 45 11.55 12.07 0.54
N ARG A 46 10.58 11.18 0.75
CA ARG A 46 9.63 11.24 1.88
C ARG A 46 10.03 10.32 3.02
N ARG A 47 11.20 9.70 2.95
CA ARG A 47 11.69 8.80 3.99
C ARG A 47 12.05 9.61 5.24
N VAL A 48 11.30 9.38 6.32
CA VAL A 48 11.63 9.92 7.65
C VAL A 48 12.58 8.92 8.34
N PRO A 49 13.74 9.34 8.88
CA PRO A 49 14.56 8.49 9.72
C PRO A 49 13.75 7.91 10.87
N TRP A 50 14.00 6.65 11.23
CA TRP A 50 13.18 5.98 12.24
C TRP A 50 13.19 6.68 13.61
N ALA A 51 14.30 7.32 13.96
CA ALA A 51 14.40 8.12 15.19
C ALA A 51 13.49 9.36 15.20
N ASP A 52 13.14 9.87 14.02
CA ASP A 52 12.31 11.06 13.82
C ASP A 52 10.85 10.69 13.43
N ALA A 53 10.61 9.43 13.08
CA ALA A 53 9.28 8.89 12.84
C ALA A 53 8.60 8.75 14.20
N ASP A 54 7.93 9.80 14.64
CA ASP A 54 7.30 9.86 15.95
C ASP A 54 6.34 8.68 16.15
N ILE A 55 6.74 7.75 17.02
CA ILE A 55 5.95 6.58 17.44
C ILE A 55 5.26 6.84 18.79
N SER A 56 5.36 8.07 19.32
CA SER A 56 4.72 8.46 20.57
C SER A 56 3.21 8.51 20.34
N LYS A 57 2.52 7.47 20.80
CA LYS A 57 1.07 7.49 20.99
C LYS A 57 0.68 8.33 22.21
#